data_AF-A0A9W9FJA5-F1
#
_entry.id   AF-A0A9W9FJA5-F1
#
_cell.length_a   1.000
_cell.length_b   1.000
_cell.length_c   1.000
_cell.angle_alpha   90.00
_cell.angle_beta   90.00
_cell.angle_gamma   90.00
#
_symmetry.space_group_name_H-M   'P 1'
#
loop_
_entity.id
_entity.type
_entity.pdbx_description
1 polymer ?
#
loop_
_entity_poly.entity_id
_entity_poly.type
_entity_poly.pdbx_seq_one_letter_code
_entity_poly.pdbx_strand_id
1 'polypeptide(L)'
;MAAQDKAEIIQKVRETLDKYESRLSDINQRVGNVFRSLRRAVNIYLCQIWSTPELAFEEQNAHDSICEFFDSLPADGYRVHRSAYGITTALEISYSQGHGGRIVAFNAEYDALPGIGHACGHNLIATSSIAAFIAACEAMRALYSDNTGYTVRLLGTPAEEGGGGKLHLINAGAYKNVTACLMVHPFPVLSGAPSLLSSSSCSGQYLANDKILVTFTGKPAHASAAPWEGINALDAVVAAYVNISLLRQRLLPTQKIHGVVLKGGDRPNVIPGTTTLEYYIRSDTVKTLKPLTEKVLKCFEAAATATGCTVEHEWEPAYMDMKTNQSICDGYVTAMNSMGYSTIFDAAGQEGGLSGGSTDMGNVSYEVPGFHGGFYIPTNGVNHTPEFTAGAGSQEGFKRSLYCAAGMAVVACQVRDKQAQEAAKCPTGEKCRGWHPLQRGEDLHFPRLEAQPRDGAPLNPESNTYTTVIGGWKLSALLSSREGNVCLAQNTKHTIIIGESYLCFPSMESTAEQRRVSVLLVLLLQSCRRHTFTMTEKDLKVDPEPTARDLDLGEVLAVQATPEEERRVLWKLDCL
;
A
#
# COMPACT_ATOMS: atom_id res chain seq x y z
N MET A 1 43.45 5.02 19.41
CA MET A 1 42.93 6.40 19.31
C MET A 1 43.14 7.08 20.65
N ALA A 2 43.92 8.17 20.67
CA ALA A 2 44.31 8.86 21.90
C ALA A 2 43.12 9.64 22.50
N ALA A 3 43.13 9.88 23.81
CA ALA A 3 42.05 10.60 24.52
C ALA A 3 41.81 12.03 23.97
N GLN A 4 42.81 12.61 23.30
CA GLN A 4 42.75 13.92 22.64
C GLN A 4 41.78 13.94 21.43
N ASP A 5 41.66 12.82 20.69
CA ASP A 5 40.74 12.71 19.53
C ASP A 5 39.26 12.67 19.96
N LYS A 6 38.96 12.08 21.13
CA LYS A 6 37.57 11.98 21.64
C LYS A 6 37.00 13.32 22.09
N ALA A 7 37.81 14.15 22.74
CA ALA A 7 37.37 15.48 23.20
C ALA A 7 37.09 16.42 22.02
N GLU A 8 37.94 16.38 20.99
CA GLU A 8 37.75 17.17 19.77
C GLU A 8 36.53 16.71 18.96
N ILE A 9 36.28 15.40 18.87
CA ILE A 9 35.06 14.86 18.26
C ILE A 9 33.81 15.27 19.06
N ILE A 10 33.82 15.16 20.39
CA ILE A 10 32.68 15.56 21.24
C ILE A 10 32.42 17.06 21.13
N GLN A 11 33.46 17.88 21.09
CA GLN A 11 33.33 19.32 20.93
C GLN A 11 32.81 19.69 19.54
N LYS A 12 33.33 19.10 18.46
CA LYS A 12 32.79 19.29 17.10
C LYS A 12 31.34 18.82 16.99
N VAL A 13 30.95 17.74 17.68
CA VAL A 13 29.56 17.29 17.73
C VAL A 13 28.69 18.29 18.49
N ARG A 14 29.12 18.80 19.65
CA ARG A 14 28.39 19.82 20.42
C ARG A 14 28.24 21.12 19.65
N GLU A 15 29.32 21.65 19.09
CA GLU A 15 29.29 22.86 18.26
C GLU A 15 28.41 22.68 17.02
N THR A 16 28.38 21.46 16.46
CA THR A 16 27.46 21.12 15.36
C THR A 16 26.01 21.12 15.86
N LEU A 17 25.71 20.49 16.99
CA LEU A 17 24.39 20.44 17.59
C LEU A 17 23.87 21.83 17.98
N ASP A 18 24.69 22.65 18.64
CA ASP A 18 24.36 24.02 19.02
C ASP A 18 24.09 24.91 17.79
N LYS A 19 24.85 24.69 16.69
CA LYS A 19 24.62 25.35 15.40
C LYS A 19 23.30 24.90 14.76
N TYR A 20 22.92 23.62 14.90
CA TYR A 20 21.62 23.15 14.44
C TYR A 20 20.48 23.75 15.28
N GLU A 21 20.63 23.81 16.60
CA GLU A 21 19.63 24.33 17.53
C GLU A 21 19.42 25.85 17.37
N SER A 22 20.49 26.64 17.28
CA SER A 22 20.40 28.08 17.02
C SER A 22 19.73 28.37 15.67
N ARG A 23 20.06 27.59 14.64
CA ARG A 23 19.44 27.72 13.32
C ARG A 23 17.96 27.31 13.32
N LEU A 24 17.62 26.24 14.04
CA LEU A 24 16.24 25.82 14.28
C LEU A 24 15.42 26.94 14.92
N SER A 25 15.97 27.61 15.95
CA SER A 25 15.33 28.71 16.65
C SER A 25 15.05 29.92 15.74
N ASP A 26 16.02 30.33 14.90
CA ASP A 26 15.82 31.41 13.93
C ASP A 26 14.76 31.05 12.88
N ILE A 27 14.80 29.82 12.34
CA ILE A 27 13.78 29.33 11.40
C ILE A 27 12.38 29.37 12.05
N ASN A 28 12.26 28.88 13.28
CA ASN A 28 11.00 28.88 14.03
C ASN A 28 10.44 30.30 14.22
N GLN A 29 11.31 31.25 14.58
CA GLN A 29 10.91 32.65 14.75
C GLN A 29 10.41 33.28 13.44
N ARG A 30 11.12 33.05 12.33
CA ARG A 30 10.74 33.56 11.00
C ARG A 30 9.40 32.96 10.55
N VAL A 31 9.24 31.65 10.66
CA VAL A 31 7.98 30.97 10.34
C VAL A 31 6.84 31.53 11.20
N GLY A 32 7.04 31.66 12.52
CA GLY A 32 6.05 32.25 13.42
C GLY A 32 5.60 33.68 13.06
N ASN A 33 6.50 34.50 12.52
CA ASN A 33 6.16 35.83 12.00
C ASN A 33 5.29 35.75 10.74
N VAL A 34 5.65 34.90 9.78
CA VAL A 34 4.90 34.73 8.52
C VAL A 34 3.47 34.25 8.79
N PHE A 35 3.31 33.29 9.71
CA PHE A 35 1.98 32.78 10.09
C PHE A 35 1.08 33.84 10.72
N ARG A 36 1.64 34.75 11.54
CA ARG A 36 0.86 35.86 12.10
C ARG A 36 0.29 36.76 11.01
N SER A 37 1.04 36.98 9.93
CA SER A 37 0.64 37.84 8.80
C SER A 37 -0.37 37.18 7.86
N LEU A 38 -0.25 35.86 7.60
CA LEU A 38 -1.10 35.14 6.64
C LEU A 38 -2.53 34.83 7.14
N ARG A 39 -2.73 34.84 8.46
CA ARG A 39 -3.93 34.31 9.13
C ARG A 39 -5.26 34.88 8.63
N ARG A 40 -5.31 36.14 8.18
CA ARG A 40 -6.57 36.77 7.74
C ARG A 40 -6.92 36.48 6.27
N ALA A 41 -5.93 36.50 5.37
CA ALA A 41 -6.16 36.32 3.94
C ALA A 41 -6.49 34.86 3.60
N VAL A 42 -5.75 33.92 4.20
CA VAL A 42 -5.90 32.48 4.02
C VAL A 42 -7.26 31.98 4.54
N ASN A 43 -7.76 32.58 5.63
CA ASN A 43 -9.03 32.17 6.24
C ASN A 43 -10.26 32.38 5.35
N ILE A 44 -10.29 33.42 4.50
CA ILE A 44 -11.47 33.71 3.66
C ILE A 44 -11.68 32.60 2.63
N TYR A 45 -10.63 32.28 1.86
CA TYR A 45 -10.69 31.28 0.79
C TYR A 45 -10.87 29.85 1.34
N LEU A 46 -10.32 29.55 2.51
CA LEU A 46 -10.42 28.22 3.09
C LEU A 46 -11.73 27.97 3.85
N CYS A 47 -12.38 29.02 4.36
CA CYS A 47 -13.76 28.91 4.81
C CYS A 47 -14.71 28.59 3.64
N GLN A 48 -14.41 29.08 2.42
CA GLN A 48 -15.20 28.75 1.24
C GLN A 48 -15.16 27.25 0.96
N ILE A 49 -13.97 26.64 0.92
CA ILE A 49 -13.80 25.18 0.73
C ILE A 49 -14.67 24.39 1.72
N TRP A 50 -14.63 24.73 3.01
CA TRP A 50 -15.47 24.04 3.99
C TRP A 50 -16.97 24.19 3.72
N SER A 51 -17.41 25.37 3.30
CA SER A 51 -18.84 25.68 3.06
C SER A 51 -19.40 25.16 1.73
N THR A 52 -18.53 24.79 0.78
CA THR A 52 -18.89 24.24 -0.53
C THR A 52 -18.23 22.87 -0.75
N PRO A 53 -18.66 21.84 0.01
CA PRO A 53 -18.06 20.51 -0.11
C PRO A 53 -18.34 19.90 -1.49
N GLU A 54 -17.30 19.39 -2.12
CA GLU A 54 -17.34 18.78 -3.45
C GLU A 54 -16.74 17.37 -3.41
N LEU A 55 -17.31 16.44 -4.17
CA LEU A 55 -16.91 15.03 -4.14
C LEU A 55 -15.63 14.78 -4.92
N ALA A 56 -15.08 13.57 -4.77
CA ALA A 56 -13.93 13.09 -5.52
C ALA A 56 -14.03 13.39 -7.03
N PHE A 57 -13.01 14.09 -7.56
CA PHE A 57 -12.89 14.58 -8.94
C PHE A 57 -13.90 15.68 -9.37
N GLU A 58 -14.72 16.18 -8.45
CA GLU A 58 -15.69 17.26 -8.68
C GLU A 58 -15.31 18.55 -7.92
N GLU A 59 -14.12 18.62 -7.34
CA GLU A 59 -13.62 19.69 -6.45
C GLU A 59 -13.24 20.99 -7.16
N GLN A 60 -14.10 21.47 -8.06
CA GLN A 60 -13.83 22.60 -8.93
C GLN A 60 -13.77 23.92 -8.15
N ASN A 61 -14.71 24.17 -7.24
CA ASN A 61 -14.71 25.37 -6.40
C ASN A 61 -13.48 25.41 -5.49
N ALA A 62 -13.11 24.27 -4.90
CA ALA A 62 -11.90 24.19 -4.08
C ALA A 62 -10.63 24.48 -4.91
N HIS A 63 -10.49 23.84 -6.07
CA HIS A 63 -9.40 24.08 -7.01
C HIS A 63 -9.30 25.55 -7.42
N ASP A 64 -10.42 26.14 -7.87
CA ASP A 64 -10.45 27.51 -8.38
C ASP A 64 -10.18 28.53 -7.27
N SER A 65 -10.76 28.33 -6.07
CA SER A 65 -10.53 29.20 -4.92
C SER A 65 -9.05 29.24 -4.52
N ILE A 66 -8.37 28.09 -4.52
CA ILE A 66 -6.94 28.02 -4.21
C ILE A 66 -6.14 28.74 -5.30
N CYS A 67 -6.41 28.48 -6.57
CA CYS A 67 -5.67 29.10 -7.66
C CYS A 67 -5.88 30.62 -7.70
N GLU A 68 -7.13 31.10 -7.54
CA GLU A 68 -7.46 32.52 -7.45
C GLU A 68 -6.79 33.22 -6.27
N PHE A 69 -6.71 32.54 -5.12
CA PHE A 69 -5.98 33.07 -3.97
C PHE A 69 -4.51 33.33 -4.32
N PHE A 70 -3.83 32.39 -4.97
CA PHE A 70 -2.44 32.59 -5.38
C PHE A 70 -2.28 33.61 -6.52
N ASP A 71 -3.23 33.68 -7.45
CA ASP A 71 -3.27 34.71 -8.51
C ASP A 71 -3.43 36.13 -7.92
N SER A 72 -4.06 36.24 -6.74
CA SER A 72 -4.23 37.52 -6.02
C SER A 72 -2.98 37.98 -5.26
N LEU A 73 -2.01 37.09 -5.02
CA LEU A 73 -0.75 37.44 -4.37
C LEU A 73 0.15 38.21 -5.34
N PRO A 74 1.08 39.06 -4.83
CA PRO A 74 2.02 39.78 -5.70
C PRO A 74 2.74 38.82 -6.65
N ALA A 75 2.82 39.18 -7.95
CA ALA A 75 3.26 38.31 -9.05
C ALA A 75 4.72 37.82 -8.97
N ASP A 76 5.46 38.18 -7.92
CA ASP A 76 6.86 37.85 -7.76
C ASP A 76 7.03 36.45 -7.16
N GLY A 77 6.89 35.44 -8.02
CA GLY A 77 7.59 34.16 -7.86
C GLY A 77 6.73 32.90 -7.73
N TYR A 78 5.41 33.00 -7.57
CA TYR A 78 4.54 31.82 -7.63
C TYR A 78 4.14 31.50 -9.07
N ARG A 79 4.37 30.26 -9.48
CA ARG A 79 3.88 29.71 -10.74
C ARG A 79 2.71 28.80 -10.46
N VAL A 80 1.51 29.25 -10.86
CA VAL A 80 0.26 28.49 -10.75
C VAL A 80 0.04 27.68 -12.04
N HIS A 81 -0.21 26.39 -11.89
CA HIS A 81 -0.58 25.47 -12.97
C HIS A 81 -1.90 24.81 -12.59
N ARG A 82 -2.98 25.33 -13.18
CA ARG A 82 -4.36 24.83 -13.04
C ARG A 82 -4.53 23.53 -13.82
N SER A 83 -5.42 22.65 -13.37
CA SER A 83 -5.72 21.36 -14.02
C SER A 83 -4.46 20.57 -14.36
N ALA A 84 -3.55 20.52 -13.39
CA ALA A 84 -2.23 19.93 -13.57
C ALA A 84 -2.33 18.41 -13.76
N TYR A 85 -1.32 17.82 -14.39
CA TYR A 85 -1.17 16.36 -14.48
C TYR A 85 -2.31 15.61 -15.18
N GLY A 86 -3.11 16.32 -15.99
CA GLY A 86 -4.23 15.73 -16.75
C GLY A 86 -5.48 15.46 -15.91
N ILE A 87 -5.58 16.05 -14.72
CA ILE A 87 -6.74 15.94 -13.83
C ILE A 87 -7.32 17.34 -13.67
N THR A 88 -8.60 17.51 -14.00
CA THR A 88 -9.26 18.83 -14.06
C THR A 88 -9.16 19.60 -12.75
N THR A 89 -9.34 18.90 -11.63
CA THR A 89 -9.36 19.50 -10.29
C THR A 89 -8.01 19.46 -9.58
N ALA A 90 -6.95 18.89 -10.18
CA ALA A 90 -5.61 18.95 -9.60
C ALA A 90 -4.91 20.28 -9.93
N LEU A 91 -4.02 20.74 -9.03
CA LEU A 91 -3.21 21.95 -9.25
C LEU A 91 -1.76 21.74 -8.84
N GLU A 92 -0.87 22.51 -9.44
CA GLU A 92 0.49 22.69 -8.95
C GLU A 92 0.77 24.18 -8.77
N ILE A 93 1.27 24.55 -7.59
CA ILE A 93 1.79 25.88 -7.33
C ILE A 93 3.23 25.74 -6.90
N SER A 94 4.14 26.44 -7.56
CA SER A 94 5.56 26.30 -7.30
C SER A 94 6.24 27.66 -7.13
N TYR A 95 7.26 27.68 -6.27
CA TYR A 95 8.19 28.78 -6.15
C TYR A 95 9.60 28.23 -6.28
N SER A 96 10.41 28.84 -7.14
CA SER A 96 11.79 28.43 -7.37
C SER A 96 12.74 29.61 -7.26
N GLN A 97 13.91 29.38 -6.67
CA GLN A 97 15.02 30.32 -6.64
C GLN A 97 16.29 29.59 -7.09
N GLY A 98 17.16 30.26 -7.86
CA GLY A 98 18.39 29.66 -8.39
C GLY A 98 18.15 28.57 -9.43
N HIS A 99 19.18 27.79 -9.72
CA HIS A 99 19.13 26.64 -10.64
C HIS A 99 19.46 25.33 -9.91
N GLY A 100 18.70 24.28 -10.21
CA GLY A 100 18.83 22.98 -9.55
C GLY A 100 18.40 23.01 -8.07
N GLY A 101 18.86 22.01 -7.31
CA GLY A 101 18.64 21.90 -5.88
C GLY A 101 17.36 21.17 -5.48
N ARG A 102 17.07 21.20 -4.17
CA ARG A 102 16.00 20.41 -3.54
C ARG A 102 14.61 20.86 -3.96
N ILE A 103 13.71 19.90 -4.15
CA ILE A 103 12.28 20.14 -4.35
C ILE A 103 11.52 19.60 -3.14
N VAL A 104 10.95 20.47 -2.32
CA VAL A 104 10.08 20.05 -1.21
C VAL A 104 8.63 20.28 -1.60
N ALA A 105 7.81 19.23 -1.48
CA ALA A 105 6.40 19.27 -1.86
C ALA A 105 5.47 19.23 -0.64
N PHE A 106 4.30 19.85 -0.76
CA PHE A 106 3.18 19.73 0.17
C PHE A 106 1.95 19.22 -0.58
N ASN A 107 1.23 18.24 -0.02
CA ASN A 107 -0.04 17.77 -0.58
C ASN A 107 -1.21 18.49 0.09
N ALA A 108 -2.13 19.05 -0.68
CA ALA A 108 -3.37 19.65 -0.23
C ALA A 108 -4.55 18.85 -0.76
N GLU A 109 -5.22 18.12 0.12
CA GLU A 109 -6.50 17.44 -0.18
C GLU A 109 -7.66 18.38 0.06
N TYR A 110 -8.74 18.21 -0.70
CA TYR A 110 -9.93 19.07 -0.61
C TYR A 110 -11.20 18.42 -1.16
N ASP A 111 -11.23 17.09 -1.30
CA ASP A 111 -12.46 16.35 -1.56
C ASP A 111 -13.30 16.18 -0.29
N ALA A 112 -14.59 15.96 -0.48
CA ALA A 112 -15.59 15.78 0.57
C ALA A 112 -16.31 14.43 0.41
N LEU A 113 -17.07 14.07 1.44
CA LEU A 113 -17.83 12.83 1.50
C LEU A 113 -19.32 13.04 1.19
N PRO A 114 -19.98 12.08 0.50
CA PRO A 114 -21.39 12.17 0.15
C PRO A 114 -22.29 12.40 1.37
N GLY A 115 -23.10 13.47 1.33
CA GLY A 115 -24.12 13.77 2.33
C GLY A 115 -23.62 14.30 3.67
N ILE A 116 -22.31 14.28 3.94
CA ILE A 116 -21.73 14.71 5.24
C ILE A 116 -20.66 15.79 5.11
N GLY A 117 -20.26 16.19 3.90
CA GLY A 117 -19.30 17.27 3.67
C GLY A 117 -17.87 16.87 4.00
N HIS A 118 -17.03 17.81 4.46
CA HIS A 118 -15.63 17.53 4.84
C HIS A 118 -15.52 16.80 6.18
N ALA A 119 -16.15 15.63 6.29
CA ALA A 119 -16.17 14.81 7.49
C ALA A 119 -14.81 14.12 7.77
N CYS A 120 -13.86 14.19 6.84
CA CYS A 120 -12.46 13.80 7.07
C CYS A 120 -11.53 15.01 7.26
N GLY A 121 -12.07 16.24 7.13
CA GLY A 121 -11.36 17.48 7.41
C GLY A 121 -10.37 17.93 6.34
N HIS A 122 -10.57 17.52 5.08
CA HIS A 122 -9.68 17.85 3.95
C HIS A 122 -9.56 19.38 3.75
N ASN A 123 -10.60 20.16 4.07
CA ASN A 123 -10.48 21.62 4.14
C ASN A 123 -9.33 22.11 5.05
N LEU A 124 -9.10 21.44 6.19
CA LEU A 124 -8.00 21.75 7.11
C LEU A 124 -6.65 21.20 6.62
N ILE A 125 -6.66 20.11 5.87
CA ILE A 125 -5.46 19.56 5.20
C ILE A 125 -4.97 20.57 4.16
N ALA A 126 -5.84 20.99 3.22
CA ALA A 126 -5.56 22.06 2.28
C ALA A 126 -5.07 23.33 2.99
N THR A 127 -5.75 23.74 4.06
CA THR A 127 -5.34 24.89 4.88
C THR A 127 -3.90 24.76 5.35
N SER A 128 -3.56 23.63 5.96
CA SER A 128 -2.25 23.42 6.56
C SER A 128 -1.15 23.39 5.50
N SER A 129 -1.40 22.74 4.36
CA SER A 129 -0.43 22.60 3.28
C SER A 129 -0.21 23.90 2.51
N ILE A 130 -1.27 24.67 2.24
CA ILE A 130 -1.16 26.00 1.62
C ILE A 130 -0.37 26.94 2.53
N ALA A 131 -0.69 26.98 3.83
CA ALA A 131 0.00 27.85 4.76
C ALA A 131 1.48 27.43 4.95
N ALA A 132 1.76 26.13 5.00
CA ALA A 132 3.11 25.60 5.09
C ALA A 132 3.93 25.91 3.83
N PHE A 133 3.32 25.79 2.64
CA PHE A 133 3.93 26.15 1.37
C PHE A 133 4.37 27.62 1.37
N ILE A 134 3.47 28.55 1.69
CA ILE A 134 3.79 29.98 1.71
C ILE A 134 4.88 30.28 2.73
N ALA A 135 4.73 29.75 3.95
CA ALA A 135 5.71 29.97 5.01
C ALA A 135 7.10 29.41 4.67
N ALA A 136 7.17 28.24 4.03
CA ALA A 136 8.42 27.68 3.54
C ALA A 136 9.04 28.56 2.45
N CYS A 137 8.26 29.05 1.49
CA CYS A 137 8.74 29.97 0.45
C CYS A 137 9.36 31.23 1.06
N GLU A 138 8.65 31.91 1.96
CA GLU A 138 9.11 33.14 2.60
C GLU A 138 10.35 32.90 3.47
N ALA A 139 10.34 31.84 4.29
CA ALA A 139 11.47 31.49 5.14
C ALA A 139 12.70 31.13 4.31
N MET A 140 12.55 30.32 3.26
CA MET A 140 13.66 29.95 2.38
C MET A 140 14.21 31.16 1.60
N ARG A 141 13.36 32.07 1.11
CA ARG A 141 13.81 33.31 0.46
C ARG A 141 14.69 34.15 1.38
N ALA A 142 14.30 34.25 2.66
CA ALA A 142 15.06 34.99 3.66
C ALA A 142 16.34 34.28 4.14
N LEU A 143 16.41 32.95 4.03
CA LEU A 143 17.56 32.15 4.48
C LEU A 143 18.62 31.98 3.38
N TYR A 144 18.19 31.94 2.12
CA TYR A 144 19.01 31.59 0.96
C TYR A 144 19.08 32.76 -0.03
N SER A 145 19.60 33.91 0.43
CA SER A 145 19.77 35.10 -0.40
C SER A 145 20.91 35.00 -1.43
N ASP A 146 21.68 33.91 -1.41
CA ASP A 146 22.91 33.68 -2.19
C ASP A 146 22.69 32.92 -3.51
N ASN A 147 21.44 32.89 -4.01
CA ASN A 147 21.05 32.17 -5.23
C ASN A 147 21.21 30.63 -5.14
N THR A 148 21.23 30.08 -3.92
CA THR A 148 21.10 28.63 -3.71
C THR A 148 19.84 28.11 -4.39
N GLY A 149 20.00 27.09 -5.23
CA GLY A 149 18.90 26.42 -5.94
C GLY A 149 17.93 25.71 -5.00
N TYR A 150 16.64 26.04 -5.06
CA TYR A 150 15.58 25.25 -4.45
C TYR A 150 14.24 25.48 -5.14
N THR A 151 13.32 24.53 -4.94
CA THR A 151 11.91 24.67 -5.30
C THR A 151 11.04 24.22 -4.13
N VAL A 152 10.01 25.00 -3.85
CA VAL A 152 8.90 24.60 -2.98
C VAL A 152 7.71 24.36 -3.91
N ARG A 153 7.00 23.25 -3.72
CA ARG A 153 5.84 22.86 -4.53
C ARG A 153 4.64 22.59 -3.62
N LEU A 154 3.48 23.10 -3.98
CA LEU A 154 2.18 22.72 -3.47
C LEU A 154 1.48 21.92 -4.56
N LEU A 155 1.08 20.70 -4.23
CA LEU A 155 0.27 19.84 -5.08
C LEU A 155 -1.14 19.81 -4.49
N GLY A 156 -2.12 20.25 -5.26
CA GLY A 156 -3.51 19.97 -4.92
C GLY A 156 -3.87 18.58 -5.40
N THR A 157 -4.34 17.76 -4.48
CA THR A 157 -4.50 16.32 -4.65
C THR A 157 -5.98 15.95 -4.45
N PRO A 158 -6.77 15.83 -5.52
CA PRO A 158 -8.20 15.50 -5.43
C PRO A 158 -8.42 14.03 -5.05
N ALA A 159 -9.67 13.68 -4.75
CA ALA A 159 -10.19 12.32 -4.71
C ALA A 159 -9.45 11.32 -3.78
N GLU A 160 -9.01 11.73 -2.59
CA GLU A 160 -8.38 10.81 -1.65
C GLU A 160 -9.35 9.77 -1.08
N GLU A 161 -10.63 10.12 -0.88
CA GLU A 161 -11.62 9.27 -0.21
C GLU A 161 -12.00 7.99 -0.98
N GLY A 162 -11.58 7.88 -2.25
CA GLY A 162 -11.97 6.76 -3.09
C GLY A 162 -11.23 6.68 -4.42
N GLY A 163 -11.02 7.82 -5.06
CA GLY A 163 -10.46 7.90 -6.42
C GLY A 163 -8.94 7.80 -6.51
N GLY A 164 -8.21 7.81 -5.38
CA GLY A 164 -6.76 7.69 -5.34
C GLY A 164 -6.04 8.75 -6.17
N GLY A 165 -6.46 10.02 -6.10
CA GLY A 165 -5.93 11.07 -6.96
C GLY A 165 -4.41 11.19 -6.92
N LYS A 166 -3.75 10.92 -5.79
CA LYS A 166 -2.28 10.94 -5.72
C LYS A 166 -1.65 9.83 -6.57
N LEU A 167 -2.29 8.68 -6.77
CA LEU A 167 -1.81 7.66 -7.71
C LEU A 167 -1.79 8.20 -9.14
N HIS A 168 -2.83 8.92 -9.55
CA HIS A 168 -2.88 9.56 -10.86
C HIS A 168 -1.76 10.61 -11.02
N LEU A 169 -1.53 11.44 -9.98
CA LEU A 169 -0.42 12.39 -9.95
C LEU A 169 0.96 11.70 -10.00
N ILE A 170 1.14 10.60 -9.27
CA ILE A 170 2.38 9.78 -9.31
C ILE A 170 2.63 9.29 -10.73
N ASN A 171 1.62 8.73 -11.40
CA ASN A 171 1.74 8.21 -12.75
C ASN A 171 2.04 9.31 -13.78
N ALA A 172 1.44 10.50 -13.61
CA ALA A 172 1.70 11.68 -14.43
C ALA A 172 3.06 12.34 -14.12
N GLY A 173 3.74 11.93 -13.05
CA GLY A 173 5.09 12.35 -12.70
C GLY A 173 5.19 13.55 -11.76
N ALA A 174 4.13 13.88 -11.02
CA ALA A 174 4.09 15.03 -10.10
C ALA A 174 5.14 14.98 -8.99
N TYR A 175 5.53 13.77 -8.58
CA TYR A 175 6.51 13.54 -7.53
C TYR A 175 7.93 13.26 -8.07
N LYS A 176 8.16 13.36 -9.40
CA LYS A 176 9.50 13.18 -9.96
C LYS A 176 10.46 14.23 -9.40
N ASN A 177 11.63 13.78 -8.94
CA ASN A 177 12.70 14.61 -8.37
C ASN A 177 12.31 15.35 -7.07
N VAL A 178 11.17 15.02 -6.46
CA VAL A 178 10.79 15.57 -5.16
C VAL A 178 11.69 14.95 -4.07
N THR A 179 12.30 15.81 -3.27
CA THR A 179 13.23 15.48 -2.18
C THR A 179 12.48 14.98 -0.94
N ALA A 180 11.34 15.60 -0.62
CA ALA A 180 10.42 15.16 0.42
C ALA A 180 9.02 15.70 0.16
N CYS A 181 7.99 14.99 0.62
CA CYS A 181 6.60 15.42 0.53
C CYS A 181 5.95 15.42 1.93
N LEU A 182 5.34 16.54 2.32
CA LEU A 182 4.76 16.75 3.66
C LEU A 182 3.26 17.01 3.60
N MET A 183 2.55 16.46 4.58
CA MET A 183 1.13 16.70 4.81
C MET A 183 0.80 16.44 6.29
N VAL A 184 -0.29 17.02 6.80
CA VAL A 184 -0.86 16.67 8.10
C VAL A 184 -2.37 16.47 7.99
N HIS A 185 -2.93 15.67 8.89
CA HIS A 185 -4.33 15.26 8.88
C HIS A 185 -5.03 15.55 10.21
N PRO A 186 -6.26 16.09 10.19
CA PRO A 186 -7.02 16.31 11.42
C PRO A 186 -7.60 15.01 11.98
N PHE A 187 -7.62 14.91 13.29
CA PHE A 187 -8.21 13.83 14.09
C PHE A 187 -8.99 14.42 15.28
N PRO A 188 -9.92 13.69 15.91
CA PRO A 188 -10.57 14.16 17.12
C PRO A 188 -9.56 14.26 18.27
N VAL A 189 -9.77 15.22 19.18
CA VAL A 189 -8.99 15.28 20.43
C VAL A 189 -9.03 13.94 21.16
N LEU A 190 -7.85 13.44 21.50
CA LEU A 190 -7.66 12.18 22.21
C LEU A 190 -8.13 12.33 23.65
N SER A 191 -9.00 11.42 24.11
CA SER A 191 -9.48 11.42 25.50
C SER A 191 -8.33 11.24 26.50
N GLY A 192 -7.35 10.40 26.16
CA GLY A 192 -6.16 10.17 26.99
C GLY A 192 -5.12 11.29 26.96
N ALA A 193 -5.22 12.23 26.03
CA ALA A 193 -4.25 13.31 25.86
C ALA A 193 -4.91 14.61 25.34
N PRO A 194 -5.80 15.24 26.13
CA PRO A 194 -6.62 16.37 25.67
C PRO A 194 -5.82 17.64 25.35
N SER A 195 -4.61 17.77 25.91
CA SER A 195 -3.69 18.87 25.63
C SER A 195 -2.78 18.63 24.43
N LEU A 196 -2.78 17.41 23.87
CA LEU A 196 -1.96 17.08 22.71
C LEU A 196 -2.49 17.81 21.48
N LEU A 197 -1.59 18.51 20.79
CA LEU A 197 -1.94 19.27 19.60
C LEU A 197 -1.68 18.46 18.33
N SER A 198 -0.58 17.70 18.28
CA SER A 198 -0.19 16.96 17.07
C SER A 198 0.67 15.73 17.36
N SER A 199 0.74 14.82 16.39
CA SER A 199 1.74 13.76 16.29
C SER A 199 2.46 13.82 14.95
N SER A 200 3.73 13.42 14.91
CA SER A 200 4.53 13.43 13.67
C SER A 200 4.40 12.16 12.83
N SER A 201 3.95 11.09 13.47
CA SER A 201 3.76 9.78 12.90
C SER A 201 2.35 9.33 13.24
N CYS A 202 1.75 8.69 12.24
CA CYS A 202 0.57 7.86 12.37
C CYS A 202 0.95 6.41 12.00
N SER A 203 2.19 6.01 12.31
CA SER A 203 2.71 4.67 12.01
C SER A 203 1.87 3.59 12.67
N GLY A 204 1.37 2.64 11.88
CA GLY A 204 0.41 1.64 12.33
C GLY A 204 -1.06 2.09 12.27
N GLN A 205 -1.34 3.36 11.95
CA GLN A 205 -2.70 3.85 11.69
C GLN A 205 -3.08 3.77 10.20
N TYR A 206 -2.12 3.93 9.28
CA TYR A 206 -2.36 3.84 7.82
C TYR A 206 -2.04 2.46 7.27
N LEU A 207 -3.08 1.66 7.07
CA LEU A 207 -3.03 0.30 6.54
C LEU A 207 -2.99 0.32 5.01
N ALA A 208 -2.28 -0.65 4.44
CA ALA A 208 -2.45 -0.98 3.03
C ALA A 208 -3.88 -1.52 2.82
N ASN A 209 -4.51 -1.14 1.71
CA ASN A 209 -5.92 -1.40 1.44
C ASN A 209 -6.15 -1.73 -0.04
N ASP A 210 -6.61 -2.94 -0.30
CA ASP A 210 -7.16 -3.35 -1.59
C ASP A 210 -8.68 -3.18 -1.56
N LYS A 211 -9.24 -2.63 -2.64
CA LYS A 211 -10.67 -2.38 -2.80
C LYS A 211 -11.15 -3.09 -4.06
N ILE A 212 -12.16 -3.94 -3.92
CA ILE A 212 -12.61 -4.83 -4.99
C ILE A 212 -14.13 -4.87 -5.10
N LEU A 213 -14.62 -4.70 -6.32
CA LEU A 213 -15.98 -5.01 -6.72
C LEU A 213 -16.01 -6.43 -7.29
N VAL A 214 -16.91 -7.27 -6.77
CA VAL A 214 -17.01 -8.69 -7.15
C VAL A 214 -18.40 -8.94 -7.70
N THR A 215 -18.48 -9.38 -8.95
CA THR A 215 -19.76 -9.71 -9.61
C THR A 215 -19.85 -11.19 -9.86
N PHE A 216 -20.91 -11.83 -9.31
CA PHE A 216 -21.26 -13.20 -9.66
C PHE A 216 -22.32 -13.20 -10.76
N THR A 217 -22.13 -14.06 -11.77
CA THR A 217 -23.10 -14.25 -12.85
C THR A 217 -23.56 -15.70 -12.90
N GLY A 218 -24.87 -15.88 -12.84
CA GLY A 218 -25.56 -17.16 -12.92
C GLY A 218 -26.65 -17.13 -14.01
N LYS A 219 -27.81 -17.72 -13.72
CA LYS A 219 -28.92 -17.87 -14.67
C LYS A 219 -30.26 -17.74 -13.93
N PRO A 220 -31.10 -16.75 -14.27
CA PRO A 220 -32.42 -16.61 -13.66
C PRO A 220 -33.33 -17.80 -13.96
N ALA A 221 -34.20 -18.12 -13.00
CA ALA A 221 -35.30 -19.06 -13.18
C ALA A 221 -36.43 -18.75 -12.19
N HIS A 222 -37.63 -19.29 -12.43
CA HIS A 222 -38.74 -19.14 -11.50
C HIS A 222 -38.49 -19.99 -10.24
N ALA A 223 -38.34 -19.34 -9.09
CA ALA A 223 -37.84 -19.98 -7.86
C ALA A 223 -38.67 -21.19 -7.41
N SER A 224 -40.00 -21.15 -7.58
CA SER A 224 -40.88 -22.27 -7.21
C SER A 224 -41.20 -23.26 -8.33
N ALA A 225 -41.12 -22.85 -9.59
CA ALA A 225 -41.70 -23.62 -10.70
C ALA A 225 -40.66 -24.43 -11.46
N ALA A 226 -39.43 -23.90 -11.60
CA ALA A 226 -38.33 -24.58 -12.24
C ALA A 226 -36.97 -24.13 -11.68
N PRO A 227 -36.74 -24.24 -10.35
CA PRO A 227 -35.47 -23.82 -9.75
C PRO A 227 -34.24 -24.54 -10.32
N TRP A 228 -34.39 -25.80 -10.75
CA TRP A 228 -33.32 -26.61 -11.36
C TRP A 228 -32.82 -26.09 -12.71
N GLU A 229 -33.56 -25.18 -13.36
CA GLU A 229 -33.13 -24.53 -14.60
C GLU A 229 -32.22 -23.32 -14.34
N GLY A 230 -32.10 -22.87 -13.08
CA GLY A 230 -31.37 -21.68 -12.67
C GLY A 230 -29.99 -21.95 -12.07
N ILE A 231 -29.17 -20.90 -12.02
CA ILE A 231 -27.89 -20.84 -11.32
C ILE A 231 -27.96 -19.59 -10.44
N ASN A 232 -27.99 -19.78 -9.12
CA ASN A 232 -28.33 -18.71 -8.19
C ASN A 232 -27.11 -17.87 -7.77
N ALA A 233 -27.01 -16.66 -8.30
CA ALA A 233 -25.93 -15.73 -7.98
C ALA A 233 -26.00 -15.20 -6.53
N LEU A 234 -27.17 -15.22 -5.88
CA LEU A 234 -27.29 -14.87 -4.46
C LEU A 234 -26.74 -15.96 -3.55
N ASP A 235 -26.86 -17.24 -3.94
CA ASP A 235 -26.24 -18.33 -3.18
C ASP A 235 -24.71 -18.22 -3.21
N ALA A 236 -24.13 -17.74 -4.32
CA ALA A 236 -22.70 -17.47 -4.42
C ALA A 236 -22.26 -16.36 -3.44
N VAL A 237 -23.07 -15.31 -3.29
CA VAL A 237 -22.83 -14.25 -2.29
C VAL A 237 -22.85 -14.84 -0.87
N VAL A 238 -23.87 -15.64 -0.54
CA VAL A 238 -23.98 -16.26 0.80
C VAL A 238 -22.77 -17.18 1.06
N ALA A 239 -22.40 -18.02 0.10
CA ALA A 239 -21.25 -18.90 0.21
C ALA A 239 -19.94 -18.11 0.38
N ALA A 240 -19.71 -17.05 -0.40
CA ALA A 240 -18.54 -16.20 -0.28
C ALA A 240 -18.47 -15.51 1.11
N TYR A 241 -19.60 -15.00 1.60
CA TYR A 241 -19.68 -14.35 2.91
C TYR A 241 -19.34 -15.34 4.04
N VAL A 242 -19.83 -16.58 3.96
CA VAL A 242 -19.49 -17.64 4.90
C VAL A 242 -18.01 -18.04 4.79
N ASN A 243 -17.48 -18.23 3.58
CA ASN A 243 -16.08 -18.55 3.34
C ASN A 243 -15.15 -17.51 3.95
N ILE A 244 -15.42 -16.22 3.74
CA ILE A 244 -14.66 -15.10 4.34
C ILE A 244 -14.82 -15.07 5.85
N SER A 245 -16.02 -15.36 6.37
CA SER A 245 -16.25 -15.43 7.81
C SER A 245 -15.43 -16.53 8.49
N LEU A 246 -15.28 -17.69 7.83
CA LEU A 246 -14.42 -18.78 8.30
C LEU A 246 -12.93 -18.43 8.18
N LEU A 247 -12.52 -17.74 7.10
CA LEU A 247 -11.15 -17.27 6.91
C LEU A 247 -10.68 -16.37 8.08
N ARG A 248 -11.60 -15.61 8.71
CA ARG A 248 -11.30 -14.68 9.81
C ARG A 248 -10.61 -15.33 11.00
N GLN A 249 -10.82 -16.62 11.28
CA GLN A 249 -10.15 -17.33 12.38
C GLN A 249 -8.62 -17.39 12.21
N ARG A 250 -8.12 -17.25 10.97
CA ARG A 250 -6.69 -17.37 10.62
C ARG A 250 -6.06 -16.04 10.20
N LEU A 251 -6.74 -14.92 10.45
CA LEU A 251 -6.19 -13.59 10.17
C LEU A 251 -5.24 -13.13 11.27
N LEU A 252 -4.27 -12.32 10.88
CA LEU A 252 -3.47 -11.58 11.84
C LEU A 252 -4.33 -10.50 12.52
N PRO A 253 -4.03 -10.12 13.78
CA PRO A 253 -4.70 -9.00 14.43
C PRO A 253 -4.65 -7.68 13.63
N THR A 254 -3.63 -7.51 12.79
CA THR A 254 -3.43 -6.34 11.92
C THR A 254 -4.22 -6.39 10.61
N GLN A 255 -4.91 -7.50 10.32
CA GLN A 255 -5.67 -7.68 9.09
C GLN A 255 -7.16 -7.43 9.30
N LYS A 256 -7.84 -6.90 8.27
CA LYS A 256 -9.29 -6.65 8.28
C LYS A 256 -9.88 -6.97 6.90
N ILE A 257 -11.10 -7.52 6.89
CA ILE A 257 -11.89 -7.75 5.68
C ILE A 257 -13.32 -7.35 5.98
N HIS A 258 -13.85 -6.40 5.22
CA HIS A 258 -15.21 -5.90 5.35
C HIS A 258 -15.80 -5.65 3.97
N GLY A 259 -17.12 -5.76 3.84
CA GLY A 259 -17.79 -5.65 2.56
C GLY A 259 -19.30 -5.64 2.70
N VAL A 260 -19.95 -5.26 1.61
CA VAL A 260 -21.40 -5.07 1.50
C VAL A 260 -21.94 -5.72 0.22
N VAL A 261 -23.23 -6.04 0.23
CA VAL A 261 -23.97 -6.48 -0.97
C VAL A 261 -24.58 -5.26 -1.63
N LEU A 262 -24.06 -4.84 -2.78
CA LEU A 262 -24.62 -3.73 -3.55
C LEU A 262 -25.87 -4.15 -4.33
N LYS A 263 -25.84 -5.37 -4.88
CA LYS A 263 -26.96 -5.96 -5.63
C LYS A 263 -27.14 -7.42 -5.24
N GLY A 264 -28.23 -7.72 -4.52
CA GLY A 264 -28.56 -9.05 -4.00
C GLY A 264 -29.72 -9.77 -4.70
N GLY A 265 -30.35 -9.14 -5.69
CA GLY A 265 -31.55 -9.65 -6.37
C GLY A 265 -32.80 -8.81 -6.12
N ASP A 266 -33.74 -8.86 -7.05
CA ASP A 266 -34.84 -7.89 -7.12
C ASP A 266 -36.17 -8.41 -6.54
N ARG A 267 -36.43 -9.72 -6.62
CA ARG A 267 -37.69 -10.35 -6.15
C ARG A 267 -37.47 -11.76 -5.59
N PRO A 268 -38.15 -12.15 -4.50
CA PRO A 268 -37.99 -13.48 -3.90
C PRO A 268 -38.44 -14.66 -4.78
N ASN A 269 -39.34 -14.43 -5.74
CA ASN A 269 -39.87 -15.48 -6.61
C ASN A 269 -39.04 -15.71 -7.90
N VAL A 270 -37.92 -15.00 -8.06
CA VAL A 270 -37.01 -15.11 -9.19
C VAL A 270 -35.62 -15.41 -8.66
N ILE A 271 -34.99 -16.48 -9.15
CA ILE A 271 -33.59 -16.78 -8.84
C ILE A 271 -32.70 -15.64 -9.39
N PRO A 272 -31.89 -14.96 -8.58
CA PRO A 272 -31.00 -13.91 -9.05
C PRO A 272 -29.97 -14.44 -10.05
N GLY A 273 -29.94 -13.84 -11.26
CA GLY A 273 -28.95 -14.18 -12.29
C GLY A 273 -27.65 -13.38 -12.19
N THR A 274 -27.62 -12.30 -11.41
CA THR A 274 -26.41 -11.51 -11.17
C THR A 274 -26.47 -10.84 -9.81
N THR A 275 -25.34 -10.78 -9.13
CA THR A 275 -25.16 -10.10 -7.84
C THR A 275 -23.81 -9.41 -7.79
N THR A 276 -23.71 -8.35 -7.00
CA THR A 276 -22.49 -7.55 -6.88
C THR A 276 -22.19 -7.23 -5.42
N LEU A 277 -20.93 -7.43 -5.04
CA LEU A 277 -20.35 -7.15 -3.73
C LEU A 277 -19.27 -6.09 -3.85
N GLU A 278 -19.09 -5.30 -2.80
CA GLU A 278 -17.92 -4.43 -2.62
C GLU A 278 -17.18 -4.86 -1.36
N TYR A 279 -15.86 -5.05 -1.45
CA TYR A 279 -15.03 -5.49 -0.34
C TYR A 279 -13.75 -4.65 -0.22
N TYR A 280 -13.40 -4.30 1.01
CA TYR A 280 -12.11 -3.74 1.38
C TYR A 280 -11.31 -4.75 2.19
N ILE A 281 -10.05 -4.92 1.80
CA ILE A 281 -9.10 -5.87 2.36
C ILE A 281 -7.92 -5.07 2.87
N ARG A 282 -7.67 -5.10 4.18
CA ARG A 282 -6.62 -4.29 4.82
C ARG A 282 -5.59 -5.13 5.53
N SER A 283 -4.35 -4.66 5.51
CA SER A 283 -3.22 -5.22 6.25
C SER A 283 -2.24 -4.13 6.67
N ASP A 284 -1.42 -4.40 7.69
CA ASP A 284 -0.40 -3.46 8.17
C ASP A 284 0.62 -3.04 7.10
N THR A 285 0.90 -3.91 6.13
CA THR A 285 1.83 -3.63 5.03
C THR A 285 1.32 -4.17 3.71
N VAL A 286 1.74 -3.56 2.61
CA VAL A 286 1.52 -4.06 1.24
C VAL A 286 2.01 -5.51 1.09
N LYS A 287 3.12 -5.86 1.73
CA LYS A 287 3.71 -7.20 1.70
C LYS A 287 2.79 -8.26 2.33
N THR A 288 2.12 -7.92 3.43
CA THR A 288 1.19 -8.82 4.14
C THR A 288 -0.22 -8.76 3.56
N LEU A 289 -0.57 -7.67 2.86
CA LEU A 289 -1.84 -7.50 2.15
C LEU A 289 -1.97 -8.48 0.99
N LYS A 290 -0.97 -8.56 0.10
CA LYS A 290 -1.03 -9.44 -1.08
C LYS A 290 -1.43 -10.90 -0.78
N PRO A 291 -0.79 -11.63 0.16
CA PRO A 291 -1.20 -13.00 0.48
C PRO A 291 -2.55 -13.07 1.20
N LEU A 292 -3.03 -12.00 1.83
CA LEU A 292 -4.39 -11.91 2.35
C LEU A 292 -5.39 -11.82 1.20
N THR A 293 -5.16 -10.91 0.26
CA THR A 293 -5.99 -10.71 -0.94
C THR A 293 -6.10 -12.01 -1.74
N GLU A 294 -4.99 -12.72 -1.97
CA GLU A 294 -5.01 -14.04 -2.63
C GLU A 294 -5.90 -15.07 -1.91
N LYS A 295 -6.05 -15.00 -0.57
CA LYS A 295 -6.96 -15.89 0.18
C LYS A 295 -8.42 -15.46 0.02
N VAL A 296 -8.69 -14.17 0.02
CA VAL A 296 -10.06 -13.63 -0.15
C VAL A 296 -10.58 -13.96 -1.55
N LEU A 297 -9.75 -13.83 -2.59
CA LEU A 297 -10.13 -14.21 -3.95
C LEU A 297 -10.54 -15.68 -4.06
N LYS A 298 -9.80 -16.58 -3.39
CA LYS A 298 -10.18 -18.00 -3.32
C LYS A 298 -11.54 -18.23 -2.66
N CYS A 299 -11.95 -17.38 -1.71
CA CYS A 299 -13.29 -17.48 -1.11
C CYS A 299 -14.38 -17.16 -2.14
N PHE A 300 -14.16 -16.16 -3.00
CA PHE A 300 -15.07 -15.82 -4.10
C PHE A 300 -15.07 -16.90 -5.18
N GLU A 301 -13.90 -17.38 -5.60
CA GLU A 301 -13.75 -18.46 -6.59
C GLU A 301 -14.43 -19.76 -6.13
N ALA A 302 -14.27 -20.13 -4.84
CA ALA A 302 -14.91 -21.31 -4.27
C ALA A 302 -16.44 -21.19 -4.26
N ALA A 303 -16.97 -19.99 -3.99
CA ALA A 303 -18.41 -19.74 -4.00
C ALA A 303 -18.99 -19.80 -5.43
N ALA A 304 -18.28 -19.22 -6.40
CA ALA A 304 -18.64 -19.34 -7.82
C ALA A 304 -18.67 -20.82 -8.25
N THR A 305 -17.60 -21.55 -7.95
CA THR A 305 -17.46 -22.97 -8.29
C THR A 305 -18.57 -23.81 -7.67
N ALA A 306 -18.86 -23.62 -6.38
CA ALA A 306 -19.86 -24.42 -5.66
C ALA A 306 -21.29 -24.21 -6.18
N THR A 307 -21.58 -23.01 -6.70
CA THR A 307 -22.92 -22.65 -7.19
C THR A 307 -23.07 -22.78 -8.71
N GLY A 308 -21.98 -22.98 -9.45
CA GLY A 308 -21.95 -22.95 -10.90
C GLY A 308 -21.99 -21.55 -11.51
N CYS A 309 -21.77 -20.49 -10.70
CA CYS A 309 -21.64 -19.13 -11.21
C CYS A 309 -20.25 -18.90 -11.82
N THR A 310 -20.13 -17.84 -12.63
CA THR A 310 -18.85 -17.19 -12.90
C THR A 310 -18.63 -16.03 -11.93
N VAL A 311 -17.37 -15.62 -11.75
CA VAL A 311 -17.01 -14.47 -10.93
C VAL A 311 -16.06 -13.54 -11.69
N GLU A 312 -16.33 -12.25 -11.60
CA GLU A 312 -15.50 -11.18 -12.15
C GLU A 312 -15.08 -10.22 -11.03
N HIS A 313 -13.88 -9.65 -11.18
CA HIS A 313 -13.26 -8.77 -10.21
C HIS A 313 -12.89 -7.46 -10.89
N GLU A 314 -13.40 -6.34 -10.37
CA GLU A 314 -13.01 -5.00 -10.75
C GLU A 314 -12.32 -4.34 -9.56
N TRP A 315 -11.17 -3.70 -9.81
CA TRP A 315 -10.31 -3.13 -8.76
C TRP A 315 -10.39 -1.62 -8.78
N GLU A 316 -10.60 -1.04 -7.60
CA GLU A 316 -10.42 0.38 -7.38
C GLU A 316 -8.96 0.71 -7.04
N PRO A 317 -8.56 2.00 -7.06
CA PRO A 317 -7.25 2.43 -6.62
C PRO A 317 -6.89 1.89 -5.23
N ALA A 318 -5.80 1.12 -5.19
CA ALA A 318 -5.35 0.45 -3.99
C ALA A 318 -4.31 1.31 -3.25
N TYR A 319 -4.40 1.34 -1.92
CA TYR A 319 -3.58 2.21 -1.07
C TYR A 319 -2.48 1.42 -0.38
N MET A 320 -1.28 2.01 -0.32
CA MET A 320 -0.14 1.40 0.38
C MET A 320 -0.09 1.80 1.84
N ASP A 321 0.64 1.03 2.65
CA ASP A 321 0.96 1.46 4.01
C ASP A 321 1.91 2.66 4.00
N MET A 322 1.86 3.50 5.04
CA MET A 322 2.69 4.70 5.09
C MET A 322 4.14 4.37 5.49
N LYS A 323 5.12 4.72 4.64
CA LYS A 323 6.54 4.71 4.99
C LYS A 323 6.92 6.02 5.69
N THR A 324 7.05 5.95 7.01
CA THR A 324 7.37 7.11 7.83
C THR A 324 8.86 7.43 7.77
N ASN A 325 9.21 8.70 7.55
CA ASN A 325 10.58 9.17 7.61
C ASN A 325 10.93 9.72 9.01
N GLN A 326 11.71 8.94 9.77
CA GLN A 326 12.08 9.27 11.16
C GLN A 326 12.69 10.67 11.31
N SER A 327 13.66 11.04 10.47
CA SER A 327 14.36 12.32 10.57
C SER A 327 13.44 13.52 10.35
N ILE A 328 12.50 13.42 9.40
CA ILE A 328 11.49 14.43 9.15
C ILE A 328 10.51 14.53 10.33
N CYS A 329 10.06 13.38 10.85
CA CYS A 329 9.17 13.31 12.00
C CYS A 329 9.81 13.93 13.26
N ASP A 330 11.05 13.58 13.58
CA ASP A 330 11.79 14.13 14.72
C ASP A 330 11.99 15.66 14.58
N GLY A 331 12.28 16.12 13.36
CA GLY A 331 12.35 17.54 13.05
C GLY A 331 11.02 18.26 13.30
N TYR A 332 9.90 17.64 12.92
CA TYR A 332 8.56 18.18 13.16
C TYR A 332 8.22 18.23 14.65
N VAL A 333 8.46 17.15 15.40
CA VAL A 333 8.26 17.09 16.86
C VAL A 333 9.08 18.19 17.55
N THR A 334 10.35 18.31 17.20
CA THR A 334 11.24 19.31 17.77
C THR A 334 10.72 20.72 17.49
N ALA A 335 10.42 21.02 16.23
CA ALA A 335 9.92 22.33 15.81
C ALA A 335 8.63 22.72 16.53
N MET A 336 7.66 21.81 16.59
CA MET A 336 6.38 22.07 17.23
C MET A 336 6.53 22.32 18.74
N ASN A 337 7.30 21.48 19.44
CA ASN A 337 7.52 21.66 20.88
C ASN A 337 8.32 22.94 21.19
N SER A 338 9.28 23.32 20.35
CA SER A 338 9.99 24.61 20.50
C SER A 338 9.07 25.82 20.31
N MET A 339 7.97 25.67 19.56
CA MET A 339 6.93 26.70 19.43
C MET A 339 5.88 26.65 20.55
N GLY A 340 6.04 25.75 21.54
CA GLY A 340 5.11 25.57 22.65
C GLY A 340 3.88 24.74 22.31
N TYR A 341 3.88 24.04 21.17
CA TYR A 341 2.80 23.15 20.77
C TYR A 341 3.14 21.72 21.17
N SER A 342 2.36 21.16 22.11
CA SER A 342 2.56 19.79 22.58
C SER A 342 2.40 18.81 21.43
N THR A 343 3.51 18.19 21.05
CA THR A 343 3.57 17.26 19.93
C THR A 343 4.42 16.05 20.30
N ILE A 344 3.95 14.86 19.94
CA ILE A 344 4.66 13.60 20.17
C ILE A 344 5.04 12.92 18.87
N PHE A 345 5.90 11.91 18.96
CA PHE A 345 6.29 11.15 17.77
C PHE A 345 5.09 10.41 17.18
N ASP A 346 4.46 9.53 17.96
CA ASP A 346 3.30 8.73 17.55
C ASP A 346 2.28 8.72 18.69
N ALA A 347 0.99 8.81 18.32
CA ALA A 347 -0.12 8.70 19.24
C ALA A 347 -0.71 7.28 19.33
N ALA A 348 -0.13 6.32 18.60
CA ALA A 348 -0.45 4.90 18.75
C ALA A 348 -0.34 4.49 20.23
N GLY A 349 -1.44 4.00 20.80
CA GLY A 349 -1.53 3.58 22.20
C GLY A 349 -2.07 4.64 23.17
N GLN A 350 -2.33 5.87 22.72
CA GLN A 350 -3.10 6.83 23.52
C GLN A 350 -4.57 6.41 23.58
N GLU A 351 -5.22 6.61 24.73
CA GLU A 351 -6.66 6.38 24.85
C GLU A 351 -7.42 7.33 23.92
N GLY A 352 -8.34 6.78 23.14
CA GLY A 352 -9.03 7.51 22.06
C GLY A 352 -8.23 7.65 20.77
N GLY A 353 -7.02 7.08 20.69
CA GLY A 353 -6.23 7.01 19.46
C GLY A 353 -6.92 6.18 18.38
N LEU A 354 -7.20 6.80 17.24
CA LEU A 354 -7.73 6.10 16.07
C LEU A 354 -6.61 5.29 15.39
N SER A 355 -6.94 4.10 14.93
CA SER A 355 -6.05 3.24 14.14
C SER A 355 -6.84 2.57 13.02
N GLY A 356 -6.20 2.23 11.91
CA GLY A 356 -6.80 1.45 10.84
C GLY A 356 -7.39 2.25 9.66
N GLY A 357 -7.00 3.52 9.51
CA GLY A 357 -7.24 4.30 8.30
C GLY A 357 -6.39 3.83 7.12
N SER A 358 -6.64 4.36 5.93
CA SER A 358 -5.88 4.08 4.71
C SER A 358 -5.90 5.32 3.83
N THR A 359 -4.77 5.66 3.24
CA THR A 359 -4.61 6.92 2.49
C THR A 359 -3.68 6.73 1.30
N ASP A 360 -3.95 7.40 0.19
CA ASP A 360 -3.08 7.39 -0.98
C ASP A 360 -1.75 8.17 -0.78
N MET A 361 -1.61 8.90 0.34
CA MET A 361 -0.32 9.43 0.80
C MET A 361 0.67 8.29 1.13
N GLY A 362 0.15 7.11 1.48
CA GLY A 362 0.95 5.89 1.59
C GLY A 362 1.70 5.61 0.29
N ASN A 363 1.04 5.73 -0.86
CA ASN A 363 1.66 5.56 -2.18
C ASN A 363 2.74 6.64 -2.41
N VAL A 364 2.49 7.91 -2.06
CA VAL A 364 3.50 8.96 -2.20
C VAL A 364 4.78 8.63 -1.40
N SER A 365 4.64 8.06 -0.21
CA SER A 365 5.77 7.71 0.67
C SER A 365 6.72 6.63 0.11
N TYR A 366 6.25 5.85 -0.86
CA TYR A 366 7.05 4.85 -1.58
C TYR A 366 7.79 5.45 -2.78
N GLU A 367 7.33 6.59 -3.31
CA GLU A 367 8.02 7.31 -4.39
C GLU A 367 9.07 8.29 -3.85
N VAL A 368 8.76 8.95 -2.73
CA VAL A 368 9.61 9.98 -2.12
C VAL A 368 9.52 9.91 -0.58
N PRO A 369 10.55 10.37 0.16
CA PRO A 369 10.45 10.51 1.61
C PRO A 369 9.20 11.31 2.02
N GLY A 370 8.22 10.59 2.58
CA GLY A 370 6.90 11.13 2.92
C GLY A 370 6.76 11.45 4.41
N PHE A 371 5.96 12.47 4.69
CA PHE A 371 5.51 12.83 6.04
C PHE A 371 4.01 13.03 6.05
N HIS A 372 3.35 12.32 6.97
CA HIS A 372 1.91 12.41 7.18
C HIS A 372 1.64 12.43 8.69
N GLY A 373 1.68 13.63 9.28
CA GLY A 373 1.43 13.82 10.71
C GLY A 373 -0.06 13.95 11.04
N GLY A 374 -0.42 13.74 12.30
CA GLY A 374 -1.78 13.98 12.80
C GLY A 374 -1.87 15.27 13.60
N PHE A 375 -3.01 15.94 13.59
CA PHE A 375 -3.32 17.02 14.54
C PHE A 375 -4.74 16.94 15.04
N TYR A 376 -4.96 17.37 16.28
CA TYR A 376 -6.19 17.03 16.99
C TYR A 376 -7.11 18.24 17.08
N ILE A 377 -8.38 18.12 16.71
CA ILE A 377 -9.35 19.22 16.70
C ILE A 377 -10.52 18.94 17.66
N PRO A 378 -11.12 19.98 18.28
CA PRO A 378 -12.29 19.78 19.13
C PRO A 378 -13.51 19.39 18.29
N THR A 379 -14.09 18.24 18.59
CA THR A 379 -15.25 17.66 17.91
C THR A 379 -15.94 16.66 18.84
N ASN A 380 -17.23 16.39 18.60
CA ASN A 380 -18.01 15.39 19.33
C ASN A 380 -18.07 14.03 18.60
N GLY A 381 -17.46 13.91 17.42
CA GLY A 381 -17.41 12.67 16.65
C GLY A 381 -16.06 12.44 16.01
N VAL A 382 -15.89 11.25 15.44
CA VAL A 382 -14.67 10.82 14.74
C VAL A 382 -14.77 11.15 13.25
N ASN A 383 -13.67 11.04 12.51
CA ASN A 383 -13.68 11.18 11.06
C ASN A 383 -14.83 10.37 10.42
N HIS A 384 -15.43 10.93 9.36
CA HIS A 384 -16.57 10.40 8.61
C HIS A 384 -17.90 10.48 9.37
N THR A 385 -18.01 11.43 10.30
CA THR A 385 -19.28 11.77 10.99
C THR A 385 -19.66 13.24 10.78
N PRO A 386 -20.96 13.58 10.81
CA PRO A 386 -21.40 14.98 10.74
C PRO A 386 -20.80 15.86 11.85
N GLU A 387 -20.59 15.31 13.03
CA GLU A 387 -19.97 16.02 14.16
C GLU A 387 -18.53 16.43 13.84
N PHE A 388 -17.79 15.57 13.14
CA PHE A 388 -16.44 15.90 12.70
C PHE A 388 -16.43 16.98 11.62
N THR A 389 -17.39 17.00 10.70
CA THR A 389 -17.56 18.10 9.74
C THR A 389 -17.71 19.44 10.46
N ALA A 390 -18.51 19.49 11.54
CA ALA A 390 -18.66 20.69 12.35
C ALA A 390 -17.34 21.09 13.04
N GLY A 391 -16.60 20.12 13.58
CA GLY A 391 -15.26 20.35 14.14
C GLY A 391 -14.26 20.89 13.12
N ALA A 392 -14.28 20.33 11.90
CA ALA A 392 -13.41 20.73 10.79
C ALA A 392 -13.70 22.15 10.27
N GLY A 393 -14.92 22.65 10.46
CA GLY A 393 -15.31 24.03 10.17
C GLY A 393 -15.05 25.02 11.31
N SER A 394 -14.58 24.54 12.47
CA SER A 394 -14.43 25.39 13.65
C SER A 394 -13.21 26.31 13.57
N GLN A 395 -13.30 27.47 14.23
CA GLN A 395 -12.19 28.41 14.35
C GLN A 395 -10.96 27.79 15.02
N GLU A 396 -11.16 26.88 15.97
CA GLU A 396 -10.07 26.17 16.65
C GLU A 396 -9.45 25.12 15.73
N GLY A 397 -10.23 24.40 14.92
CA GLY A 397 -9.72 23.49 13.89
C GLY A 397 -8.81 24.22 12.89
N PHE A 398 -9.27 25.36 12.37
CA PHE A 398 -8.47 26.23 11.49
C PHE A 398 -7.21 26.76 12.17
N LYS A 399 -7.30 27.16 13.45
CA LYS A 399 -6.12 27.65 14.19
C LYS A 399 -5.09 26.55 14.39
N ARG A 400 -5.50 25.31 14.70
CA ARG A 400 -4.60 24.17 14.87
C ARG A 400 -3.95 23.74 13.57
N SER A 401 -4.68 23.77 12.45
CA SER A 401 -4.08 23.48 11.13
C SER A 401 -2.97 24.48 10.77
N LEU A 402 -3.13 25.77 11.11
CA LEU A 402 -2.07 26.76 10.96
C LEU A 402 -0.85 26.51 11.87
N TYR A 403 -1.05 25.99 13.07
CA TYR A 403 0.07 25.62 13.95
C TYR A 403 0.88 24.46 13.39
N CYS A 404 0.22 23.43 12.88
CA CYS A 404 0.89 22.29 12.25
C CYS A 404 1.58 22.68 10.94
N ALA A 405 0.99 23.61 10.18
CA ALA A 405 1.62 24.19 9.01
C ALA A 405 2.97 24.88 9.33
N ALA A 406 3.09 25.52 10.49
CA ALA A 406 4.36 26.07 10.95
C ALA A 406 5.42 24.99 11.16
N GLY A 407 5.06 23.88 11.81
CA GLY A 407 5.94 22.73 11.96
C GLY A 407 6.40 22.16 10.61
N MET A 408 5.46 21.98 9.67
CA MET A 408 5.78 21.52 8.32
C MET A 408 6.72 22.46 7.57
N ALA A 409 6.51 23.78 7.66
CA ALA A 409 7.37 24.77 7.01
C ALA A 409 8.80 24.78 7.56
N VAL A 410 8.97 24.65 8.88
CA VAL A 410 10.28 24.55 9.54
C VAL A 410 11.04 23.34 9.01
N VAL A 411 10.37 22.18 8.96
CA VAL A 411 10.98 20.94 8.47
C VAL A 411 11.33 21.05 6.99
N ALA A 412 10.44 21.60 6.17
CA ALA A 412 10.71 21.83 4.74
C ALA A 412 11.98 22.67 4.52
N CYS A 413 12.21 23.71 5.34
CA CYS A 413 13.43 24.52 5.30
C CYS A 413 14.69 23.72 5.65
N GLN A 414 14.56 22.61 6.38
CA GLN A 414 15.68 21.78 6.86
C GLN A 414 16.02 20.61 5.95
N VAL A 415 15.07 20.09 5.16
CA VAL A 415 15.26 18.93 4.28
C VAL A 415 16.51 19.07 3.40
N ARG A 416 17.60 18.37 3.69
CA ARG A 416 18.82 18.43 2.88
C ARG A 416 18.86 17.31 1.84
N ASP A 417 19.53 17.55 0.71
CA ASP A 417 19.71 16.55 -0.35
C ASP A 417 20.30 15.23 0.18
N LYS A 418 21.27 15.28 1.11
CA LYS A 418 21.88 14.08 1.71
C LYS A 418 20.94 13.31 2.64
N GLN A 419 20.15 14.00 3.47
CA GLN A 419 19.17 13.36 4.36
C GLN A 419 18.03 12.69 3.57
N ALA A 420 17.64 13.29 2.44
CA ALA A 420 16.68 12.71 1.52
C ALA A 420 17.24 11.52 0.72
N GLN A 421 18.52 11.55 0.35
CA GLN A 421 19.20 10.42 -0.33
C GLN A 421 19.36 9.19 0.56
N GLU A 422 19.61 9.37 1.87
CA GLU A 422 19.68 8.27 2.83
C GLU A 422 18.30 7.66 3.11
N ALA A 423 17.26 8.50 3.12
CA ALA A 423 15.86 8.11 3.29
C ALA A 423 15.19 7.48 2.06
N ALA A 424 15.60 7.85 0.85
CA ALA A 424 15.06 7.33 -0.41
C ALA A 424 15.46 5.88 -0.71
N LYS A 425 16.25 5.25 0.18
CA LYS A 425 16.47 3.80 0.17
C LYS A 425 15.21 3.11 0.71
N CYS A 426 14.20 2.98 -0.13
CA CYS A 426 13.07 2.07 0.12
C CYS A 426 13.63 0.70 0.55
N PRO A 427 13.32 0.18 1.75
CA PRO A 427 13.88 -1.08 2.25
C PRO A 427 13.58 -2.29 1.35
N THR A 428 12.56 -2.18 0.48
CA THR A 428 12.13 -3.26 -0.42
C THR A 428 12.49 -3.02 -1.89
N GLY A 429 12.92 -1.81 -2.28
CA GLY A 429 13.16 -1.46 -3.68
C GLY A 429 11.90 -1.37 -4.55
N GLU A 430 10.71 -1.56 -3.99
CA GLU A 430 9.42 -1.48 -4.69
C GLU A 430 9.02 -0.01 -4.84
N LYS A 431 8.69 0.40 -6.08
CA LYS A 431 8.12 1.72 -6.42
C LYS A 431 6.61 1.58 -6.68
N CYS A 432 5.86 2.66 -6.58
CA CYS A 432 4.41 2.65 -6.80
C CYS A 432 3.99 2.48 -8.25
N ARG A 433 4.83 2.83 -9.23
CA ARG A 433 4.44 2.77 -10.64
C ARG A 433 3.99 1.36 -11.02
N GLY A 434 2.71 1.25 -11.37
CA GLY A 434 2.08 0.00 -11.79
C GLY A 434 1.52 -0.85 -10.65
N TRP A 435 1.54 -0.43 -9.38
CA TRP A 435 1.05 -1.30 -8.31
C TRP A 435 -0.43 -1.67 -8.48
N HIS A 436 -0.65 -2.91 -8.90
CA HIS A 436 -1.94 -3.60 -8.92
C HIS A 436 -1.89 -4.68 -7.84
N PRO A 437 -2.98 -4.94 -7.09
CA PRO A 437 -3.04 -5.97 -6.04
C PRO A 437 -2.49 -7.34 -6.46
N LEU A 438 -2.55 -7.62 -7.77
CA LEU A 438 -2.13 -8.86 -8.40
C LEU A 438 -0.96 -8.76 -9.39
N GLN A 439 -0.27 -7.63 -9.54
CA GLN A 439 0.85 -7.58 -10.49
C GLN A 439 1.96 -8.58 -10.09
N ARG A 440 2.04 -9.64 -10.91
CA ARG A 440 3.20 -10.49 -11.17
C ARG A 440 3.29 -10.58 -12.68
N GLY A 441 4.44 -10.21 -13.22
CA GLY A 441 4.75 -10.34 -14.64
C GLY A 441 4.49 -9.03 -15.37
N GLU A 442 5.58 -8.45 -15.86
CA GLU A 442 5.58 -7.52 -16.97
C GLU A 442 4.58 -7.98 -18.04
N ASP A 443 3.92 -7.03 -18.69
CA ASP A 443 3.49 -7.23 -20.07
C ASP A 443 4.71 -7.64 -20.88
N LEU A 444 4.95 -8.94 -21.01
CA LEU A 444 5.56 -9.47 -22.21
C LEU A 444 4.51 -9.29 -23.32
N HIS A 445 4.40 -8.06 -23.82
CA HIS A 445 4.32 -7.89 -25.25
C HIS A 445 5.49 -8.67 -25.82
N PHE A 446 5.25 -9.92 -26.21
CA PHE A 446 6.11 -10.56 -27.17
C PHE A 446 6.11 -9.63 -28.40
N PRO A 447 7.26 -9.07 -28.82
CA PRO A 447 7.33 -8.62 -30.19
C PRO A 447 6.92 -9.83 -31.03
N ARG A 448 6.06 -9.62 -32.03
CA ARG A 448 5.96 -10.55 -33.15
C ARG A 448 7.39 -10.69 -33.70
N LEU A 449 8.11 -11.70 -33.22
CA LEU A 449 9.32 -12.17 -33.85
C LEU A 449 8.86 -12.90 -35.09
N GLU A 450 8.74 -12.15 -36.18
CA GLU A 450 8.86 -12.74 -37.51
C GLU A 450 10.27 -13.34 -37.58
N ALA A 451 10.36 -14.65 -37.33
CA ALA A 451 11.59 -15.38 -37.48
C ALA A 451 11.92 -15.47 -38.97
N GLN A 452 12.80 -14.60 -39.45
CA GLN A 452 13.57 -14.89 -40.66
C GLN A 452 14.65 -15.92 -40.31
N PRO A 453 14.76 -17.05 -41.05
CA PRO A 453 15.82 -18.01 -40.80
C PRO A 453 17.16 -17.45 -41.29
N ARG A 454 18.14 -17.35 -40.40
CA ARG A 454 19.55 -17.43 -40.79
C ARG A 454 20.06 -18.82 -40.46
N ASP A 455 20.64 -19.43 -41.49
CA ASP A 455 21.47 -20.63 -41.50
C ASP A 455 20.78 -21.99 -41.27
N GLY A 456 20.15 -22.48 -42.34
CA GLY A 456 20.57 -23.77 -42.91
C GLY A 456 19.98 -25.08 -42.36
N ALA A 457 18.88 -25.05 -41.60
CA ALA A 457 18.13 -26.28 -41.26
C ALA A 457 16.80 -26.35 -42.05
N PRO A 458 16.47 -27.45 -42.75
CA PRO A 458 15.23 -27.55 -43.51
C PRO A 458 14.02 -27.69 -42.58
N LEU A 459 13.04 -26.81 -42.75
CA LEU A 459 11.70 -26.91 -42.18
C LEU A 459 10.89 -27.96 -42.95
N ASN A 460 10.32 -28.95 -42.27
CA ASN A 460 9.31 -29.84 -42.84
C ASN A 460 7.92 -29.24 -42.60
N PRO A 461 7.15 -28.84 -43.64
CA PRO A 461 5.94 -28.03 -43.47
C PRO A 461 4.72 -28.76 -42.86
N GLU A 462 4.78 -30.08 -42.63
CA GLU A 462 3.59 -30.86 -42.27
C GLU A 462 3.46 -31.27 -40.79
N SER A 463 4.40 -30.94 -39.89
CA SER A 463 4.38 -31.52 -38.53
C SER A 463 4.50 -30.59 -37.31
N ASN A 464 4.58 -29.27 -37.45
CA ASN A 464 4.63 -28.33 -36.29
C ASN A 464 5.64 -28.72 -35.18
N THR A 465 6.78 -29.31 -35.56
CA THR A 465 7.80 -29.82 -34.63
C THR A 465 9.12 -29.06 -34.72
N TYR A 466 9.69 -28.67 -33.57
CA TYR A 466 11.05 -28.16 -33.43
C TYR A 466 11.97 -29.23 -32.85
N THR A 467 13.21 -29.35 -33.32
CA THR A 467 14.16 -30.33 -32.79
C THR A 467 15.51 -29.71 -32.46
N THR A 468 16.08 -30.04 -31.29
CA THR A 468 17.44 -29.64 -30.88
C THR A 468 18.22 -30.81 -30.28
N VAL A 469 19.55 -30.68 -30.15
CA VAL A 469 20.42 -31.72 -29.60
C VAL A 469 21.21 -31.16 -28.40
N ILE A 470 21.05 -31.78 -27.23
CA ILE A 470 21.79 -31.41 -26.01
C ILE A 470 22.44 -32.68 -25.42
N GLY A 471 23.76 -32.68 -25.26
CA GLY A 471 24.50 -33.77 -24.63
C GLY A 471 24.35 -35.14 -25.33
N GLY A 472 24.14 -35.15 -26.66
CA GLY A 472 23.90 -36.36 -27.45
C GLY A 472 22.43 -36.81 -27.53
N TRP A 473 21.51 -36.10 -26.88
CA TRP A 473 20.08 -36.41 -26.88
C TRP A 473 19.32 -35.49 -27.83
N LYS A 474 18.46 -36.05 -28.68
CA LYS A 474 17.63 -35.32 -29.65
C LYS A 474 16.25 -35.03 -29.02
N LEU A 475 15.95 -33.77 -28.77
CA LEU A 475 14.70 -33.30 -28.17
C LEU A 475 13.81 -32.69 -29.25
N SER A 476 12.55 -33.15 -29.37
CA SER A 476 11.60 -32.60 -30.34
C SER A 476 10.33 -32.08 -29.64
N ALA A 477 9.98 -30.82 -29.83
CA ALA A 477 8.77 -30.19 -29.28
C ALA A 477 7.71 -30.03 -30.38
N LEU A 478 6.44 -30.32 -30.08
CA LEU A 478 5.32 -30.24 -31.02
C LEU A 478 4.34 -29.15 -30.55
N LEU A 479 4.07 -28.15 -31.39
CA LEU A 479 3.18 -27.03 -31.06
C LEU A 479 1.73 -27.35 -31.46
N SER A 480 0.90 -27.65 -30.47
CA SER A 480 -0.56 -27.74 -30.59
C SER A 480 -1.20 -26.38 -30.25
N SER A 481 -2.17 -25.92 -31.05
CA SER A 481 -2.74 -24.58 -31.01
C SER A 481 -3.92 -24.39 -30.03
N ARG A 482 -4.05 -25.19 -28.99
CA ARG A 482 -4.98 -24.93 -27.87
C ARG A 482 -4.35 -25.32 -26.55
N GLU A 483 -4.26 -24.34 -25.66
CA GLU A 483 -3.98 -24.41 -24.21
C GLU A 483 -3.16 -25.62 -23.72
N GLY A 484 -1.83 -25.45 -23.67
CA GLY A 484 -0.91 -26.37 -23.00
C GLY A 484 0.36 -26.67 -23.81
N ASN A 485 1.52 -26.21 -23.32
CA ASN A 485 2.81 -26.59 -23.89
C ASN A 485 3.14 -28.04 -23.49
N VAL A 486 3.23 -28.96 -24.45
CA VAL A 486 3.66 -30.35 -24.20
C VAL A 486 5.09 -30.53 -24.71
N CYS A 487 6.02 -30.87 -23.82
CA CYS A 487 7.39 -31.27 -24.18
C CYS A 487 7.46 -32.79 -24.33
N LEU A 488 7.88 -33.27 -25.50
CA LEU A 488 8.15 -34.69 -25.76
C LEU A 488 9.66 -34.93 -25.84
N ALA A 489 10.18 -35.83 -25.00
CA ALA A 489 11.53 -36.37 -25.15
C ALA A 489 11.45 -37.78 -25.74
N GLN A 490 12.14 -38.01 -26.86
CA GLN A 490 12.26 -39.32 -27.48
C GLN A 490 13.71 -39.82 -27.38
N ASN A 491 13.89 -41.04 -26.89
CA ASN A 491 15.02 -41.88 -27.25
C ASN A 491 14.47 -43.20 -27.81
N THR A 492 15.23 -43.91 -28.63
CA THR A 492 14.83 -44.97 -29.58
C THR A 492 14.16 -46.22 -29.01
N LYS A 493 13.67 -46.21 -27.76
CA LYS A 493 12.74 -47.23 -27.25
C LYS A 493 11.53 -46.74 -26.44
N HIS A 494 11.40 -45.48 -25.98
CA HIS A 494 10.22 -45.07 -25.17
C HIS A 494 9.83 -43.58 -25.32
N THR A 495 8.53 -43.29 -25.12
CA THR A 495 7.89 -41.96 -25.17
C THR A 495 7.41 -41.55 -23.78
N ILE A 496 7.70 -40.32 -23.34
CA ILE A 496 7.23 -39.76 -22.06
C ILE A 496 6.31 -38.56 -22.37
N ILE A 497 5.08 -38.58 -21.86
CA ILE A 497 4.09 -37.49 -21.97
C ILE A 497 3.95 -36.86 -20.58
N ILE A 498 4.04 -35.53 -20.49
CA ILE A 498 3.80 -34.79 -19.24
C ILE A 498 2.59 -33.87 -19.45
N GLY A 499 1.46 -34.28 -18.87
CA GLY A 499 0.16 -33.60 -18.83
C GLY A 499 -0.83 -34.47 -18.06
N GLU A 500 -1.68 -33.85 -17.23
CA GLU A 500 -2.62 -34.44 -16.23
C GLU A 500 -2.38 -35.91 -15.83
N SER A 501 -1.70 -36.07 -14.69
CA SER A 501 -1.71 -37.23 -13.78
C SER A 501 -1.74 -38.63 -14.40
N TYR A 502 -0.56 -39.28 -14.49
CA TYR A 502 -0.22 -40.61 -13.93
C TYR A 502 1.22 -40.97 -14.39
N LEU A 503 2.14 -41.24 -13.46
CA LEU A 503 3.49 -41.72 -13.74
C LEU A 503 3.57 -43.22 -13.39
N CYS A 504 3.71 -44.08 -14.40
CA CYS A 504 4.04 -45.50 -14.22
C CYS A 504 5.49 -45.73 -14.65
N PHE A 505 6.32 -46.29 -13.77
CA PHE A 505 7.69 -46.70 -14.08
C PHE A 505 7.76 -48.22 -14.31
N PRO A 506 8.44 -48.73 -15.37
CA PRO A 506 8.89 -50.12 -15.40
C PRO A 506 10.21 -50.28 -14.64
N SER A 507 10.47 -51.50 -14.16
CA SER A 507 11.63 -51.89 -13.35
C SER A 507 12.96 -51.50 -14.02
N MET A 508 13.76 -50.67 -13.34
CA MET A 508 15.13 -50.35 -13.75
C MET A 508 16.14 -51.01 -12.81
N GLU A 509 17.18 -51.63 -13.36
CA GLU A 509 18.09 -52.56 -12.67
C GLU A 509 19.30 -51.90 -11.96
N SER A 510 19.39 -50.56 -11.84
CA SER A 510 20.51 -49.97 -11.07
C SER A 510 20.19 -48.67 -10.33
N THR A 511 20.70 -48.57 -9.10
CA THR A 511 20.55 -47.43 -8.18
C THR A 511 21.30 -46.16 -8.61
N ALA A 512 22.26 -46.28 -9.54
CA ALA A 512 23.03 -45.14 -10.05
C ALA A 512 22.25 -44.33 -11.11
N GLU A 513 21.43 -44.99 -11.94
CA GLU A 513 20.59 -44.33 -12.94
C GLU A 513 19.38 -43.63 -12.31
N GLN A 514 18.77 -44.23 -11.28
CA GLN A 514 17.72 -43.60 -10.47
C GLN A 514 18.20 -42.27 -9.85
N ARG A 515 19.44 -42.22 -9.34
CA ARG A 515 19.99 -40.99 -8.74
C ARG A 515 20.25 -39.89 -9.76
N ARG A 516 20.66 -40.24 -10.98
CA ARG A 516 20.93 -39.24 -12.05
C ARG A 516 19.65 -38.63 -12.61
N VAL A 517 18.59 -39.43 -12.78
CA VAL A 517 17.28 -38.93 -13.25
C VAL A 517 16.63 -38.04 -12.20
N SER A 518 16.70 -38.40 -10.92
CA SER A 518 16.17 -37.57 -9.82
C SER A 518 16.89 -36.22 -9.69
N VAL A 519 18.20 -36.17 -9.87
CA VAL A 519 18.96 -34.89 -9.83
C VAL A 519 18.64 -34.00 -11.03
N LEU A 520 18.49 -34.57 -12.23
CA LEU A 520 18.11 -33.81 -13.42
C LEU A 520 16.68 -33.26 -13.31
N LEU A 521 15.75 -34.05 -12.73
CA LEU A 521 14.37 -33.64 -12.50
C LEU A 521 14.27 -32.55 -11.43
N VAL A 522 15.09 -32.63 -10.37
CA VAL A 522 15.19 -31.57 -9.35
C VAL A 522 15.76 -30.28 -9.94
N LEU A 523 16.75 -30.34 -10.83
CA LEU A 523 17.30 -29.15 -11.49
C LEU A 523 16.30 -28.52 -12.49
N LEU A 524 15.51 -29.33 -13.19
CA LEU A 524 14.42 -28.86 -14.08
C LEU A 524 13.23 -28.29 -13.29
N LEU A 525 12.89 -28.87 -12.13
CA LEU A 525 11.84 -28.36 -11.24
C LEU A 525 12.30 -27.14 -10.43
N GLN A 526 13.60 -26.98 -10.17
CA GLN A 526 14.17 -25.80 -9.52
C GLN A 526 14.31 -24.60 -10.46
N SER A 527 14.45 -24.79 -11.79
CA SER A 527 14.39 -23.68 -12.75
C SER A 527 12.95 -23.21 -13.01
N CYS A 528 11.96 -24.08 -12.81
CA CYS A 528 10.53 -23.77 -12.85
C CYS A 528 9.96 -23.55 -11.43
N ARG A 529 10.34 -22.47 -10.75
CA ARG A 529 9.79 -22.15 -9.41
C ARG A 529 8.32 -21.73 -9.45
N ARG A 530 7.39 -22.70 -9.42
CA ARG A 530 6.11 -22.66 -8.67
C ARG A 530 5.74 -24.09 -8.27
N HIS A 531 5.34 -24.24 -7.00
CA HIS A 531 4.67 -25.39 -6.36
C HIS A 531 5.47 -26.14 -5.27
N THR A 532 4.91 -26.10 -4.07
CA THR A 532 5.16 -26.94 -2.89
C THR A 532 4.33 -28.22 -3.02
N PHE A 533 4.91 -29.40 -2.75
CA PHE A 533 4.17 -30.66 -2.68
C PHE A 533 4.24 -31.27 -1.28
N THR A 534 3.09 -31.72 -0.77
CA THR A 534 2.90 -32.55 0.43
C THR A 534 2.70 -34.01 0.00
N MET A 535 3.43 -34.96 0.60
CA MET A 535 3.22 -36.39 0.39
C MET A 535 2.23 -36.97 1.40
N THR A 536 1.35 -37.86 0.95
CA THR A 536 0.51 -38.72 1.79
C THR A 536 0.93 -40.18 1.63
N GLU A 537 1.15 -40.87 2.75
CA GLU A 537 1.44 -42.32 2.80
C GLU A 537 0.24 -43.14 2.34
N LYS A 538 0.41 -43.89 1.25
CA LYS A 538 -0.26 -45.17 1.00
C LYS A 538 0.50 -45.89 -0.11
N ASP A 539 1.23 -46.93 0.31
CA ASP A 539 1.59 -48.16 -0.43
C ASP A 539 2.96 -48.70 0.02
N LEU A 540 3.01 -49.15 1.28
CA LEU A 540 4.03 -50.08 1.77
C LEU A 540 3.36 -51.43 1.99
N LYS A 541 3.51 -52.35 1.03
CA LYS A 541 3.27 -53.78 1.25
C LYS A 541 4.59 -54.41 1.67
N VAL A 542 4.62 -54.88 2.92
CA VAL A 542 5.69 -55.70 3.51
C VAL A 542 5.25 -57.16 3.42
N ASP A 543 6.20 -58.05 3.12
CA ASP A 543 6.13 -59.50 3.33
C ASP A 543 7.57 -60.02 3.59
N PRO A 544 7.79 -61.19 4.22
CA PRO A 544 8.01 -61.30 5.66
C PRO A 544 9.44 -61.75 6.08
N GLU A 545 9.68 -61.57 7.39
CA GLU A 545 10.74 -62.02 8.34
C GLU A 545 11.52 -63.34 8.08
N PRO A 546 12.60 -63.74 8.84
CA PRO A 546 13.04 -63.30 10.20
C PRO A 546 14.58 -63.08 10.37
N THR A 547 15.10 -62.42 11.42
CA THR A 547 15.46 -63.07 12.70
C THR A 547 16.05 -62.08 13.72
N ALA A 548 15.41 -62.06 14.89
CA ALA A 548 15.90 -61.89 16.26
C ALA A 548 17.28 -61.22 16.53
N ARG A 549 17.26 -60.15 17.34
CA ARG A 549 17.65 -60.24 18.77
C ARG A 549 17.33 -58.95 19.54
N ASP A 550 16.44 -59.13 20.50
CA ASP A 550 16.51 -58.69 21.89
C ASP A 550 16.32 -57.21 22.30
N LEU A 551 15.19 -57.04 23.00
CA LEU A 551 14.91 -56.21 24.20
C LEU A 551 14.42 -54.77 23.91
N ASP A 552 13.10 -54.52 23.87
CA ASP A 552 12.07 -54.54 24.94
C ASP A 552 12.19 -53.35 25.90
N LEU A 553 11.18 -52.47 25.90
CA LEU A 553 10.43 -52.03 27.08
C LEU A 553 9.43 -50.93 26.72
N GLY A 554 8.15 -51.21 26.96
CA GLY A 554 7.35 -50.34 27.81
C GLY A 554 6.28 -49.46 27.14
N GLU A 555 5.10 -50.04 26.96
CA GLU A 555 3.83 -49.33 27.09
C GLU A 555 3.72 -48.62 28.46
N VAL A 556 2.94 -47.53 28.55
CA VAL A 556 1.86 -47.33 29.55
C VAL A 556 1.14 -45.99 29.33
N LEU A 557 -0.14 -46.12 28.96
CA LEU A 557 -1.37 -45.41 29.37
C LEU A 557 -1.46 -43.86 29.46
N ALA A 558 -2.38 -43.37 28.61
CA ALA A 558 -3.34 -42.26 28.71
C ALA A 558 -3.42 -41.37 29.98
N VAL A 559 -3.46 -40.04 29.77
CA VAL A 559 -4.35 -39.08 30.48
C VAL A 559 -4.68 -37.89 29.56
N GLN A 560 -5.97 -37.51 29.48
CA GLN A 560 -6.46 -36.23 28.94
C GLN A 560 -6.01 -35.07 29.85
N ALA A 561 -5.25 -34.11 29.33
CA ALA A 561 -4.91 -32.88 30.03
C ALA A 561 -5.68 -31.68 29.44
N THR A 562 -6.15 -30.78 30.31
CA THR A 562 -6.88 -29.55 29.94
C THR A 562 -5.94 -28.35 29.86
N PRO A 563 -6.31 -27.25 29.16
CA PRO A 563 -5.43 -26.13 28.81
C PRO A 563 -4.89 -25.25 29.97
N GLU A 564 -5.09 -25.64 31.23
CA GLU A 564 -4.61 -24.89 32.41
C GLU A 564 -3.31 -25.43 33.02
N GLU A 565 -2.77 -26.56 32.55
CA GLU A 565 -1.51 -27.13 33.07
C GLU A 565 -0.27 -26.81 32.22
N GLU A 566 -0.40 -26.32 30.98
CA GLU A 566 0.73 -25.90 30.13
C GLU A 566 1.37 -24.57 30.56
N ARG A 567 0.71 -23.77 31.43
CA ARG A 567 1.23 -22.46 31.86
C ARG A 567 2.16 -22.48 33.07
N ARG A 568 2.62 -23.65 33.52
CA ARG A 568 3.49 -23.76 34.72
C ARG A 568 4.86 -24.43 34.54
N VAL A 569 5.28 -24.78 33.33
CA VAL A 569 6.53 -25.56 33.12
C VAL A 569 7.64 -24.86 32.32
N LEU A 570 7.47 -23.63 31.82
CA LEU A 570 8.57 -22.89 31.15
C LEU A 570 9.04 -21.62 31.89
N TRP A 571 9.12 -21.69 33.21
CA TRP A 571 9.86 -20.72 34.03
C TRP A 571 10.80 -21.44 35.01
N LYS A 572 11.81 -22.12 34.46
CA LYS A 572 13.06 -22.54 35.12
C LYS A 572 13.90 -23.34 34.13
N LEU A 573 14.80 -22.66 33.43
CA LEU A 573 16.10 -23.16 32.92
C LEU A 573 16.76 -22.05 32.09
N ASP A 574 17.13 -20.96 32.77
CA ASP A 574 18.13 -19.98 32.31
C ASP A 574 18.84 -19.37 33.53
N CYS A 575 19.26 -20.27 34.43
CA CYS A 575 20.27 -20.03 35.46
C CYS A 575 21.02 -21.36 35.66
N LEU A 576 21.87 -21.69 34.68
CA LEU A 576 23.09 -22.48 34.82
C LEU A 576 24.12 -21.94 33.85
#